data_AF-A0A2T4JAL0-F1
#
_entry.id   AF-A0A2T4JAL0-F1
#
_cell.length_a   1.000
_cell.length_b   1.000
_cell.length_c   1.000
_cell.angle_alpha   90.00
_cell.angle_beta   90.00
_cell.angle_gamma   90.00
#
_symmetry.space_group_name_H-M   'P 1'
#
loop_
_entity.id
_entity.type
_entity.pdbx_description
1 polymer ?
#
loop_
_entity_poly.entity_id
_entity_poly.type
_entity_poly.pdbx_seq_one_letter_code
_entity_poly.pdbx_strand_id
1 'polypeptide(L)'
;MGEDDQLMHEPVRFTNKTEAHGIIYIDGAGSGKSTTIRRGLAGFKALADNPETGLPRWLPVMVENPATLRSLGCSILEKLGIDTVSERTKVHEIWKMVRHRLEVMGISLLWLDEAHDMFKKPSSTETENMLAMLKTLMQGDHPVVLVLSGTERLSAITGLEPQINRRFSKIRPEPLRFGVDDARVTGLVTAYAKRVGLSCDFHGDTVQRLMHGSRYRFGRCIETIIRAIRCAMEDGAETLRVEHFEIAWGQLEACDITRNVFAMNDWPSLELDDDDDSASASAASMVAKQAKTKKRKG
;
A
#
# COMPACT_ATOMS: atom_id res chain seq x y z
N MET A 1 10.49 -22.27 5.16
CA MET A 1 10.26 -23.70 4.89
C MET A 1 10.30 -24.42 6.22
N GLY A 2 9.26 -25.21 6.54
CA GLY A 2 9.35 -26.21 7.60
C GLY A 2 10.20 -27.41 7.14
N GLU A 3 10.40 -28.39 8.03
CA GLU A 3 11.22 -29.58 7.78
C GLU A 3 10.75 -30.43 6.57
N ASP A 4 9.51 -30.23 6.08
CA ASP A 4 8.90 -30.99 4.98
C ASP A 4 8.63 -30.19 3.68
N ASP A 5 9.27 -29.02 3.49
CA ASP A 5 9.05 -28.15 2.32
C ASP A 5 7.59 -27.64 2.14
N GLN A 6 6.76 -27.82 3.17
CA GLN A 6 5.41 -27.27 3.21
C GLN A 6 5.46 -25.80 3.64
N LEU A 7 4.68 -24.96 2.95
CA LEU A 7 4.49 -23.55 3.30
C LEU A 7 3.71 -23.46 4.62
N MET A 8 4.37 -22.96 5.66
CA MET A 8 3.80 -22.81 7.00
C MET A 8 3.26 -21.39 7.21
N HIS A 9 2.29 -21.26 8.12
CA HIS A 9 1.72 -19.98 8.52
C HIS A 9 2.49 -19.33 9.68
N GLU A 10 3.34 -20.09 10.35
CA GLU A 10 4.20 -19.60 11.42
C GLU A 10 5.28 -18.66 10.86
N PRO A 11 5.46 -17.47 11.46
CA PRO A 11 6.50 -16.56 11.03
C PRO A 11 7.88 -17.17 11.15
N VAL A 12 8.69 -16.98 10.10
CA VAL A 12 10.12 -17.29 10.18
C VAL A 12 10.74 -16.41 11.24
N ARG A 13 11.35 -17.03 12.26
CA ARG A 13 11.99 -16.33 13.36
C ARG A 13 13.48 -16.11 13.06
N PHE A 14 13.90 -14.86 13.08
CA PHE A 14 15.26 -14.40 12.87
C PHE A 14 15.92 -14.02 14.21
N THR A 15 17.25 -13.93 14.23
CA THR A 15 18.07 -13.60 15.42
C THR A 15 17.78 -14.51 16.63
N ASN A 16 18.43 -15.67 16.72
CA ASN A 16 18.22 -16.67 17.79
C ASN A 16 16.78 -17.18 17.92
N LYS A 17 16.00 -17.20 16.82
CA LYS A 17 14.61 -17.68 16.77
C LYS A 17 13.62 -16.88 17.66
N THR A 18 13.86 -15.60 17.91
CA THR A 18 12.99 -14.82 18.82
C THR A 18 12.15 -13.73 18.15
N GLU A 19 12.47 -13.32 16.92
CA GLU A 19 11.81 -12.17 16.28
C GLU A 19 11.35 -12.49 14.85
N ALA A 20 10.14 -12.07 14.48
CA ALA A 20 9.72 -12.04 13.07
C ALA A 20 10.33 -10.82 12.36
N HIS A 21 10.51 -10.92 11.04
CA HIS A 21 10.78 -9.77 10.18
C HIS A 21 9.48 -9.29 9.53
N GLY A 22 9.43 -8.00 9.17
CA GLY A 22 8.30 -7.38 8.50
C GLY A 22 8.58 -7.01 7.06
N ILE A 23 7.56 -6.49 6.38
CA ILE A 23 7.62 -6.00 5.01
C ILE A 23 7.14 -4.55 5.00
N ILE A 24 7.84 -3.67 4.30
CA ILE A 24 7.34 -2.35 3.95
C ILE A 24 7.09 -2.33 2.44
N TYR A 25 5.84 -2.09 2.06
CA TYR A 25 5.44 -1.91 0.67
C TYR A 25 5.26 -0.42 0.39
N ILE A 26 6.16 0.14 -0.41
CA ILE A 26 6.14 1.55 -0.78
C ILE A 26 5.73 1.66 -2.24
N ASP A 27 4.68 2.42 -2.48
CA ASP A 27 4.25 2.79 -3.81
C ASP A 27 3.43 4.07 -3.68
N GLY A 28 3.30 4.82 -4.77
CA GLY A 28 2.64 6.11 -4.72
C GLY A 28 1.15 6.04 -4.40
N ALA A 29 0.51 7.15 -4.04
CA ALA A 29 -0.95 7.21 -3.90
C ALA A 29 -1.64 6.73 -5.21
N GLY A 30 -2.76 5.99 -5.07
CA GLY A 30 -3.51 5.45 -6.21
C GLY A 30 -2.85 4.29 -6.97
N SER A 31 -1.71 3.78 -6.54
CA SER A 31 -0.96 2.72 -7.24
C SER A 31 -1.48 1.29 -7.04
N GLY A 32 -2.59 1.10 -6.33
CA GLY A 32 -3.21 -0.22 -6.16
C GLY A 32 -2.51 -1.13 -5.14
N LYS A 33 -1.66 -0.57 -4.27
CA LYS A 33 -0.98 -1.27 -3.14
C LYS A 33 -1.89 -2.24 -2.42
N SER A 34 -3.04 -1.72 -1.99
CA SER A 34 -4.01 -2.42 -1.18
C SER A 34 -4.53 -3.68 -1.90
N THR A 35 -4.79 -3.57 -3.20
CA THR A 35 -5.22 -4.69 -4.05
C THR A 35 -4.10 -5.71 -4.24
N THR A 36 -2.87 -5.26 -4.52
CA THR A 36 -1.70 -6.13 -4.73
C THR A 36 -1.39 -6.94 -3.48
N ILE A 37 -1.32 -6.29 -2.32
CA ILE A 37 -1.03 -6.94 -1.03
C ILE A 37 -2.15 -7.94 -0.69
N ARG A 38 -3.42 -7.52 -0.78
CA ARG A 38 -4.56 -8.39 -0.49
C ARG A 38 -4.57 -9.63 -1.37
N ARG A 39 -4.29 -9.48 -2.67
CA ARG A 39 -4.23 -10.61 -3.60
C ARG A 39 -3.06 -11.55 -3.30
N GLY A 40 -1.89 -11.00 -2.93
CA GLY A 40 -0.74 -11.79 -2.48
C GLY A 40 -1.06 -12.61 -1.23
N LEU A 41 -1.67 -11.98 -0.22
CA LEU A 41 -2.07 -12.64 1.02
C LEU A 41 -3.15 -13.70 0.81
N ALA A 42 -4.18 -13.40 0.00
CA ALA A 42 -5.24 -14.35 -0.32
C ALA A 42 -4.76 -15.52 -1.20
N GLY A 43 -3.72 -15.31 -2.02
CA GLY A 43 -3.11 -16.37 -2.81
C GLY A 43 -2.20 -17.31 -2.00
N PHE A 44 -1.76 -16.89 -0.81
CA PHE A 44 -0.90 -17.69 0.06
C PHE A 44 -1.76 -18.53 1.01
N LYS A 45 -2.09 -19.76 0.58
CA LYS A 45 -3.02 -20.67 1.26
C LYS A 45 -2.78 -20.80 2.77
N ALA A 46 -1.53 -20.90 3.22
CA ALA A 46 -1.22 -21.03 4.64
C ALA A 46 -1.68 -19.83 5.49
N LEU A 47 -1.76 -18.63 4.90
CA LEU A 47 -2.34 -17.46 5.55
C LEU A 47 -3.83 -17.27 5.23
N ALA A 48 -4.29 -17.68 4.05
CA ALA A 48 -5.68 -17.50 3.63
C ALA A 48 -6.64 -18.45 4.35
N ASP A 49 -6.22 -19.69 4.60
CA ASP A 49 -7.06 -20.76 5.12
C ASP A 49 -6.60 -21.15 6.53
N ASN A 50 -7.37 -20.75 7.55
CA ASN A 50 -7.23 -21.29 8.90
C ASN A 50 -8.27 -22.39 9.13
N PRO A 51 -7.88 -23.68 9.22
CA PRO A 51 -8.83 -24.77 9.48
C PRO A 51 -9.51 -24.69 10.85
N GLU A 52 -8.90 -24.02 11.84
CA GLU A 52 -9.37 -23.96 13.22
C GLU A 52 -10.47 -22.90 13.40
N THR A 53 -10.38 -21.79 12.67
CA THR A 53 -11.31 -20.65 12.81
C THR A 53 -12.14 -20.37 11.56
N GLY A 54 -11.77 -20.93 10.41
CA GLY A 54 -12.37 -20.61 9.11
C GLY A 54 -12.09 -19.18 8.60
N LEU A 55 -11.27 -18.41 9.31
CA LEU A 55 -10.90 -17.04 8.97
C LEU A 55 -9.44 -16.94 8.53
N PRO A 56 -9.05 -15.95 7.72
CA PRO A 56 -7.65 -15.79 7.35
C PRO A 56 -6.75 -15.53 8.57
N ARG A 57 -5.52 -16.03 8.53
CA ARG A 57 -4.46 -15.79 9.53
C ARG A 57 -3.77 -14.42 9.35
N TRP A 58 -4.40 -13.50 8.64
CA TRP A 58 -3.93 -12.13 8.43
C TRP A 58 -5.05 -11.11 8.71
N LEU A 59 -4.67 -9.95 9.24
CA LEU A 59 -5.59 -8.87 9.58
C LEU A 59 -5.21 -7.57 8.86
N PRO A 60 -6.04 -7.04 7.95
CA PRO A 60 -5.83 -5.72 7.36
C PRO A 60 -6.40 -4.64 8.27
N VAL A 61 -5.63 -3.62 8.60
CA VAL A 61 -6.03 -2.44 9.38
C VAL A 61 -5.62 -1.20 8.62
N MET A 62 -6.58 -0.32 8.35
CA MET A 62 -6.29 0.99 7.77
C MET A 62 -5.94 1.92 8.93
N VAL A 63 -4.80 2.59 8.84
CA VAL A 63 -4.40 3.57 9.85
C VAL A 63 -5.17 4.86 9.59
N GLU A 64 -5.95 5.29 10.58
CA GLU A 64 -6.71 6.54 10.51
C GLU A 64 -5.86 7.73 10.99
N ASN A 65 -6.03 8.88 10.35
CA ASN A 65 -5.38 10.13 10.74
C ASN A 65 -6.32 10.97 11.64
N PRO A 66 -5.88 11.43 12.83
CA PRO A 66 -4.56 11.26 13.42
C PRO A 66 -4.36 9.90 14.09
N ALA A 67 -3.27 9.23 13.73
CA ALA A 67 -2.89 7.98 14.36
C ALA A 67 -2.24 8.24 15.72
N THR A 68 -2.69 7.50 16.73
CA THR A 68 -2.06 7.42 18.05
C THR A 68 -1.92 5.95 18.43
N LEU A 69 -1.04 5.67 19.38
CA LEU A 69 -0.91 4.32 19.95
C LEU A 69 -2.24 3.77 20.48
N ARG A 70 -3.11 4.64 21.00
CA ARG A 70 -4.42 4.25 21.53
C ARG A 70 -5.40 3.98 20.38
N SER A 71 -5.54 4.91 19.44
CA SER A 71 -6.50 4.78 18.34
C SER A 71 -6.18 3.59 17.45
N LEU A 72 -4.90 3.34 17.14
CA LEU A 72 -4.49 2.16 16.39
C LEU A 72 -4.80 0.86 17.13
N GLY A 73 -4.49 0.79 18.43
CA GLY A 73 -4.80 -0.38 19.25
C GLY A 73 -6.29 -0.68 19.31
N CYS A 74 -7.13 0.35 19.46
CA CYS A 74 -8.59 0.21 19.43
C CYS A 74 -9.10 -0.23 18.06
N SER A 75 -8.61 0.34 16.96
CA SER A 75 -9.00 -0.08 15.61
C SER A 75 -8.65 -1.54 15.32
N ILE A 76 -7.49 -2.01 15.81
CA ILE A 76 -7.12 -3.44 15.73
C ILE A 76 -8.11 -4.29 16.54
N LEU A 77 -8.42 -3.90 17.78
CA LEU A 77 -9.33 -4.64 18.65
C LEU A 77 -10.77 -4.73 18.09
N GLU A 78 -11.26 -3.64 17.50
CA GLU A 78 -12.56 -3.59 16.81
C GLU A 78 -12.62 -4.63 15.69
N LYS A 79 -11.58 -4.69 14.83
CA LYS A 79 -11.51 -5.73 13.78
C LYS A 79 -11.35 -7.16 14.33
N LEU A 80 -10.90 -7.30 15.56
CA LEU A 80 -10.83 -8.57 16.28
C LEU A 80 -12.12 -8.86 17.06
N GLY A 81 -13.19 -8.09 16.85
CA GLY A 81 -14.52 -8.27 17.45
C GLY A 81 -14.65 -7.74 18.88
N ILE A 82 -13.84 -6.74 19.26
CA ILE A 82 -13.96 -6.04 20.54
C ILE A 82 -14.35 -4.58 20.29
N ASP A 83 -15.64 -4.31 20.34
CA ASP A 83 -16.22 -3.03 19.91
C ASP A 83 -16.14 -1.93 20.97
N THR A 84 -15.93 -2.30 22.24
CA THR A 84 -15.89 -1.33 23.35
C THR A 84 -14.64 -1.48 24.19
N VAL A 85 -13.81 -0.44 24.19
CA VAL A 85 -12.66 -0.30 25.08
C VAL A 85 -12.85 0.96 25.90
N SER A 86 -12.90 0.82 27.23
CA SER A 86 -13.07 1.97 28.15
C SER A 86 -12.02 3.05 27.89
N GLU A 87 -12.44 4.32 27.92
CA GLU A 87 -11.52 5.46 27.82
C GLU A 87 -10.42 5.44 28.87
N ARG A 88 -10.69 4.85 30.05
CA ARG A 88 -9.74 4.74 31.17
C ARG A 88 -8.70 3.64 30.99
N THR A 89 -8.90 2.71 30.04
CA THR A 89 -7.96 1.61 29.78
C THR A 89 -6.63 2.17 29.32
N LYS A 90 -5.54 1.73 29.97
CA LYS A 90 -4.21 2.25 29.68
C LYS A 90 -3.71 1.66 28.36
N VAL A 91 -2.93 2.42 27.60
CA VAL A 91 -2.38 2.00 26.29
C VAL A 91 -1.71 0.62 26.36
N HIS A 92 -0.89 0.37 27.38
CA HIS A 92 -0.21 -0.92 27.51
C HIS A 92 -1.18 -2.11 27.75
N GLU A 93 -2.34 -1.89 28.36
CA GLU A 93 -3.39 -2.91 28.55
C GLU A 93 -4.07 -3.19 27.21
N ILE A 94 -4.39 -2.16 26.43
CA ILE A 94 -4.93 -2.28 25.07
C ILE A 94 -4.03 -3.17 24.23
N TRP A 95 -2.72 -2.92 24.23
CA TRP A 95 -1.79 -3.71 23.43
C TRP A 95 -1.51 -5.12 23.97
N LYS A 96 -1.69 -5.35 25.28
CA LYS A 96 -1.75 -6.72 25.82
C LYS A 96 -2.96 -7.47 25.28
N MET A 97 -4.14 -6.81 25.25
CA MET A 97 -5.35 -7.39 24.67
C MET A 97 -5.17 -7.67 23.17
N VAL A 98 -4.56 -6.75 22.41
CA VAL A 98 -4.28 -6.95 20.98
C VAL A 98 -3.46 -8.21 20.76
N ARG A 99 -2.33 -8.36 21.47
CA ARG A 99 -1.48 -9.56 21.33
C ARG A 99 -2.23 -10.84 21.66
N HIS A 100 -2.93 -10.86 22.79
CA HIS A 100 -3.70 -12.02 23.20
C HIS A 100 -4.80 -12.38 22.19
N ARG A 101 -5.49 -11.40 21.62
CA ARG A 101 -6.54 -11.65 20.62
C ARG A 101 -5.96 -12.14 19.29
N LEU A 102 -4.83 -11.60 18.84
CA LEU A 102 -4.13 -12.08 17.65
C LEU A 102 -3.71 -13.54 17.81
N GLU A 103 -3.20 -13.91 18.99
CA GLU A 103 -2.84 -15.29 19.33
C GLU A 103 -4.05 -16.23 19.35
N VAL A 104 -5.11 -15.88 20.09
CA VAL A 104 -6.34 -16.69 20.19
C VAL A 104 -7.01 -16.90 18.83
N MET A 105 -6.94 -15.91 17.95
CA MET A 105 -7.51 -16.01 16.59
C MET A 105 -6.55 -16.66 15.59
N GLY A 106 -5.33 -17.02 16.01
CA GLY A 106 -4.32 -17.65 15.15
C GLY A 106 -3.84 -16.74 14.02
N ILE A 107 -3.90 -15.41 14.20
CA ILE A 107 -3.48 -14.41 13.23
C ILE A 107 -1.97 -14.22 13.36
N SER A 108 -1.22 -14.55 12.31
CA SER A 108 0.25 -14.45 12.29
C SER A 108 0.78 -13.28 11.46
N LEU A 109 -0.09 -12.55 10.74
CA LEU A 109 0.27 -11.36 9.96
C LEU A 109 -0.69 -10.19 10.21
N LEU A 110 -0.14 -9.03 10.55
CA LEU A 110 -0.88 -7.78 10.67
C LEU A 110 -0.44 -6.83 9.55
N TRP A 111 -1.38 -6.42 8.71
CA TRP A 111 -1.14 -5.46 7.65
C TRP A 111 -1.72 -4.10 8.03
N LEU A 112 -0.84 -3.11 8.19
CA LEU A 112 -1.18 -1.71 8.43
C LEU A 112 -1.11 -0.94 7.11
N ASP A 113 -2.26 -0.57 6.56
CA ASP A 113 -2.37 0.29 5.38
C ASP A 113 -2.35 1.76 5.76
N GLU A 114 -1.81 2.59 4.87
CA GLU A 114 -1.49 3.99 5.14
C GLU A 114 -0.65 4.22 6.42
N ALA A 115 0.30 3.33 6.67
CA ALA A 115 1.20 3.38 7.83
C ALA A 115 2.04 4.67 7.90
N HIS A 116 2.11 5.45 6.82
CA HIS A 116 2.73 6.77 6.83
C HIS A 116 2.05 7.76 7.81
N ASP A 117 0.77 7.57 8.11
CA ASP A 117 0.01 8.38 9.08
C ASP A 117 0.38 8.10 10.54
N MET A 118 0.95 6.92 10.82
CA MET A 118 1.50 6.58 12.15
C MET A 118 2.66 7.49 12.53
N PHE A 119 3.35 8.04 11.53
CA PHE A 119 4.62 8.71 11.70
C PHE A 119 4.50 10.18 11.31
N LYS A 120 4.13 11.00 12.30
CA LYS A 120 4.02 12.46 12.08
C LYS A 120 5.38 13.10 11.81
N LYS A 121 6.42 12.69 12.55
CA LYS A 121 7.79 13.21 12.44
C LYS A 121 8.82 12.08 12.65
N PRO A 122 9.93 12.00 11.89
CA PRO A 122 10.91 10.91 11.98
C PRO A 122 11.64 10.77 13.32
N SER A 123 11.57 11.76 14.21
CA SER A 123 12.31 11.77 15.48
C SER A 123 11.51 12.37 16.63
N SER A 124 10.19 12.15 16.65
CA SER A 124 9.37 12.45 17.83
C SER A 124 9.33 11.25 18.77
N THR A 125 9.17 11.51 20.06
CA THR A 125 8.91 10.48 21.08
C THR A 125 7.70 9.61 20.74
N GLU A 126 6.68 10.18 20.07
CA GLU A 126 5.53 9.44 19.57
C GLU A 126 5.94 8.37 18.54
N THR A 127 6.78 8.73 17.57
CA THR A 127 7.29 7.80 16.56
C THR A 127 8.13 6.70 17.21
N GLU A 128 9.02 7.04 18.14
CA GLU A 128 9.81 6.05 18.88
C GLU A 128 8.92 5.09 19.68
N ASN A 129 7.91 5.60 20.36
CA ASN A 129 6.95 4.77 21.11
C ASN A 129 6.13 3.86 20.16
N MET A 130 5.74 4.37 19.00
CA MET A 130 5.03 3.61 17.97
C MET A 130 5.90 2.45 17.47
N LEU A 131 7.16 2.72 17.18
CA LEU A 131 8.13 1.72 16.71
C LEU A 131 8.46 0.67 17.77
N ALA A 132 8.67 1.10 19.02
CA ALA A 132 8.88 0.20 20.14
C ALA A 132 7.69 -0.76 20.29
N MET A 133 6.47 -0.25 20.12
CA MET A 133 5.26 -1.04 20.18
C MET A 133 5.12 -2.03 19.03
N LEU A 134 5.38 -1.62 17.79
CA LEU A 134 5.43 -2.54 16.64
C LEU A 134 6.47 -3.65 16.85
N LYS A 135 7.64 -3.30 17.39
CA LYS A 135 8.66 -4.27 17.76
C LYS A 135 8.14 -5.29 18.77
N THR A 136 7.34 -4.88 19.75
CA THR A 136 6.78 -5.83 20.74
C THR A 136 5.75 -6.81 20.17
N LEU A 137 5.16 -6.52 19.00
CA LEU A 137 4.28 -7.46 18.30
C LEU A 137 5.07 -8.52 17.51
N MET A 138 6.26 -8.15 17.05
CA MET A 138 7.13 -9.03 16.24
C MET A 138 7.93 -10.03 17.11
N GLN A 139 7.74 -10.02 18.42
CA GLN A 139 8.54 -10.76 19.40
C GLN A 139 7.65 -11.54 20.37
N GLY A 140 8.24 -12.55 21.02
CA GLY A 140 7.59 -13.34 22.06
C GLY A 140 7.11 -14.70 21.58
N ASP A 141 6.12 -15.25 22.28
CA ASP A 141 5.63 -16.60 22.03
C ASP A 141 4.80 -16.69 20.73
N HIS A 142 3.97 -15.67 20.48
CA HIS A 142 3.21 -15.49 19.23
C HIS A 142 3.68 -14.23 18.47
N PRO A 143 4.83 -14.29 17.78
CA PRO A 143 5.31 -13.15 17.00
C PRO A 143 4.39 -12.95 15.79
N VAL A 144 4.15 -11.69 15.43
CA VAL A 144 3.31 -11.31 14.29
C VAL A 144 4.17 -10.63 13.22
N VAL A 145 4.05 -11.09 11.97
CA VAL A 145 4.65 -10.42 10.81
C VAL A 145 3.91 -9.12 10.55
N LEU A 146 4.65 -8.02 10.47
CA LEU A 146 4.07 -6.72 10.14
C LEU A 146 4.26 -6.42 8.65
N VAL A 147 3.17 -6.10 7.95
CA VAL A 147 3.21 -5.51 6.62
C VAL A 147 2.79 -4.05 6.77
N LEU A 148 3.66 -3.11 6.41
CA LEU A 148 3.37 -1.69 6.41
C LEU A 148 3.26 -1.22 4.96
N SER A 149 2.11 -0.72 4.54
CA SER A 149 1.97 -0.06 3.23
C SER A 149 1.77 1.43 3.36
N GLY A 150 2.28 2.17 2.38
CA GLY A 150 2.12 3.62 2.35
C GLY A 150 2.84 4.24 1.16
N THR A 151 2.84 5.57 1.16
CA THR A 151 3.48 6.41 0.14
C THR A 151 4.99 6.53 0.36
N GLU A 152 5.68 7.28 -0.51
CA GLU A 152 7.11 7.59 -0.33
C GLU A 152 7.41 8.34 0.98
N ARG A 153 6.41 8.94 1.61
CA ARG A 153 6.55 9.49 2.97
C ARG A 153 6.91 8.40 3.99
N LEU A 154 6.32 7.20 3.89
CA LEU A 154 6.68 6.08 4.76
C LEU A 154 8.14 5.64 4.55
N SER A 155 8.58 5.63 3.30
CA SER A 155 9.95 5.32 2.88
C SER A 155 10.97 6.29 3.49
N ALA A 156 10.68 7.60 3.42
CA ALA A 156 11.53 8.64 4.00
C ALA A 156 11.67 8.52 5.52
N ILE A 157 10.56 8.27 6.22
CA ILE A 157 10.54 8.14 7.68
C ILE A 157 11.26 6.86 8.11
N THR A 158 10.92 5.72 7.48
CA THR A 158 11.50 4.41 7.85
C THR A 158 12.96 4.28 7.47
N GLY A 159 13.41 4.99 6.42
CA GLY A 159 14.80 5.01 5.99
C GLY A 159 15.76 5.59 7.04
N LEU A 160 15.27 6.46 7.92
CA LEU A 160 16.08 7.12 8.95
C LEU A 160 16.22 6.32 10.24
N GLU A 161 15.39 5.28 10.42
CA GLU A 161 15.35 4.49 11.65
C GLU A 161 16.13 3.17 11.47
N PRO A 162 17.33 3.04 12.07
CA PRO A 162 18.15 1.84 11.93
C PRO A 162 17.45 0.56 12.39
N GLN A 163 16.54 0.66 13.38
CA GLN A 163 15.80 -0.49 13.89
C GLN A 163 14.83 -1.06 12.86
N ILE A 164 14.22 -0.21 12.02
CA ILE A 164 13.30 -0.63 10.96
C ILE A 164 14.09 -1.24 9.80
N ASN A 165 15.15 -0.56 9.34
CA ASN A 165 15.94 -1.01 8.20
C ASN A 165 16.55 -2.41 8.39
N ARG A 166 16.80 -2.84 9.64
CA ARG A 166 17.30 -4.19 9.94
C ARG A 166 16.23 -5.27 9.98
N ARG A 167 14.97 -4.91 10.25
CA ARG A 167 13.87 -5.85 10.53
C ARG A 167 12.80 -5.89 9.44
N PHE A 168 12.82 -4.92 8.51
CA PHE A 168 11.84 -4.81 7.44
C PHE A 168 12.50 -4.89 6.07
N SER A 169 12.02 -5.81 5.25
CA SER A 169 12.33 -5.82 3.82
C SER A 169 11.48 -4.78 3.10
N LYS A 170 12.09 -3.95 2.25
CA LYS A 170 11.38 -2.92 1.48
C LYS A 170 11.08 -3.43 0.09
N ILE A 171 9.81 -3.39 -0.29
CA ILE A 171 9.34 -3.68 -1.65
C ILE A 171 8.89 -2.34 -2.26
N ARG A 172 9.47 -2.02 -3.41
CA ARG A 172 9.09 -0.88 -4.26
C ARG A 172 8.80 -1.42 -5.65
N PRO A 173 7.55 -1.39 -6.12
CA PRO A 173 7.24 -1.73 -7.49
C PRO A 173 8.00 -0.82 -8.46
N GLU A 174 8.51 -1.39 -9.54
CA GLU A 174 9.13 -0.60 -10.59
C GLU A 174 8.05 0.16 -11.39
N PRO A 175 8.33 1.41 -11.80
CA PRO A 175 7.48 2.11 -12.75
C PRO A 175 7.29 1.31 -14.05
N LEU A 176 6.12 1.46 -14.66
CA LEU A 176 5.83 0.92 -15.99
C LEU A 176 6.77 1.53 -17.03
N ARG A 177 7.26 0.70 -17.94
CA ARG A 177 8.21 1.11 -18.98
C ARG A 177 7.65 0.88 -20.37
N PHE A 178 7.77 1.89 -21.22
CA PHE A 178 7.51 1.77 -22.65
C PHE A 178 8.39 0.69 -23.29
N GLY A 179 7.85 0.01 -24.29
CA GLY A 179 8.44 -1.14 -24.98
C GLY A 179 8.42 -2.43 -24.17
N VAL A 180 8.51 -2.36 -22.83
CA VAL A 180 8.59 -3.53 -21.94
C VAL A 180 7.19 -3.95 -21.48
N ASP A 181 6.38 -3.00 -21.04
CA ASP A 181 5.09 -3.26 -20.40
C ASP A 181 3.89 -3.12 -21.33
N ASP A 182 4.07 -2.64 -22.57
CA ASP A 182 2.99 -2.35 -23.52
C ASP A 182 2.07 -3.56 -23.75
N ALA A 183 2.63 -4.73 -24.01
CA ALA A 183 1.86 -5.95 -24.24
C ALA A 183 1.08 -6.38 -22.98
N ARG A 184 1.69 -6.22 -21.80
CA ARG A 184 1.08 -6.55 -20.51
C ARG A 184 -0.08 -5.62 -20.18
N VAL A 185 0.10 -4.32 -20.40
CA VAL A 185 -0.95 -3.31 -20.19
C VAL A 185 -2.08 -3.50 -21.21
N THR A 186 -1.77 -3.75 -22.48
CA THR A 186 -2.77 -4.07 -23.51
C THR A 186 -3.62 -5.28 -23.13
N GLY A 187 -2.96 -6.35 -22.64
CA GLY A 187 -3.64 -7.55 -22.15
C GLY A 187 -4.57 -7.26 -20.96
N LEU A 188 -4.17 -6.35 -20.07
CA LEU A 188 -5.02 -5.91 -18.95
C LEU A 188 -6.25 -5.16 -19.44
N VAL A 189 -6.10 -4.14 -20.28
CA VAL A 189 -7.25 -3.39 -20.82
C VAL A 189 -8.25 -4.36 -21.46
N THR A 190 -7.74 -5.28 -22.29
CA THR A 190 -8.56 -6.30 -22.98
C THR A 190 -9.24 -7.25 -22.01
N ALA A 191 -8.54 -7.73 -20.99
CA ALA A 191 -9.11 -8.63 -20.00
C ALA A 191 -10.22 -7.96 -19.18
N TYR A 192 -10.07 -6.68 -18.82
CA TYR A 192 -11.09 -5.95 -18.06
C TYR A 192 -12.31 -5.60 -18.93
N ALA A 193 -12.12 -5.12 -20.16
CA ALA A 193 -13.21 -4.83 -21.09
C ALA A 193 -14.05 -6.08 -21.39
N LYS A 194 -13.38 -7.21 -21.65
CA LYS A 194 -14.04 -8.49 -21.92
C LYS A 194 -14.91 -8.96 -20.75
N ARG A 195 -14.55 -8.67 -19.50
CA ARG A 195 -15.35 -9.06 -18.31
C ARG A 195 -16.72 -8.39 -18.27
N VAL A 196 -16.88 -7.25 -18.93
CA VAL A 196 -18.15 -6.53 -19.02
C VAL A 196 -18.78 -6.62 -20.42
N GLY A 197 -18.27 -7.51 -21.28
CA GLY A 197 -18.80 -7.73 -22.63
C GLY A 197 -18.36 -6.71 -23.68
N LEU A 198 -17.42 -5.83 -23.37
CA LEU A 198 -16.88 -4.85 -24.33
C LEU A 198 -15.77 -5.48 -25.19
N SER A 199 -15.78 -5.18 -26.49
CA SER A 199 -14.61 -5.30 -27.35
C SER A 199 -13.66 -4.11 -27.16
N CYS A 200 -12.44 -4.23 -27.67
CA CYS A 200 -11.41 -3.21 -27.56
C CYS A 200 -11.01 -2.73 -28.94
N ASP A 201 -11.04 -1.42 -29.16
CA ASP A 201 -10.54 -0.77 -30.37
C ASP A 201 -9.70 0.44 -29.97
N PHE A 202 -8.45 0.16 -29.60
CA PHE A 202 -7.45 1.20 -29.34
C PHE A 202 -6.19 0.86 -30.11
N HIS A 203 -5.72 1.83 -30.88
CA HIS A 203 -4.56 1.74 -31.76
C HIS A 203 -3.50 2.76 -31.36
N GLY A 204 -2.34 2.65 -32.01
CA GLY A 204 -1.25 3.61 -31.86
C GLY A 204 -0.70 3.68 -30.44
N ASP A 205 -0.64 4.90 -29.91
CA ASP A 205 0.01 5.26 -28.65
C ASP A 205 -0.94 5.21 -27.44
N THR A 206 -2.19 4.75 -27.57
CA THR A 206 -3.19 4.74 -26.48
C THR A 206 -2.67 4.11 -25.18
N VAL A 207 -1.94 3.00 -25.31
CA VAL A 207 -1.37 2.28 -24.15
C VAL A 207 -0.22 3.07 -23.51
N GLN A 208 0.57 3.78 -24.31
CA GLN A 208 1.66 4.64 -23.84
C GLN A 208 1.11 5.90 -23.18
N ARG A 209 0.07 6.51 -23.75
CA ARG A 209 -0.70 7.60 -23.13
C ARG A 209 -1.32 7.18 -21.80
N LEU A 210 -1.86 5.97 -21.73
CA LEU A 210 -2.38 5.40 -20.49
C LEU A 210 -1.27 5.24 -19.44
N MET A 211 -0.13 4.68 -19.81
CA MET A 211 1.02 4.56 -18.90
C MET A 211 1.51 5.95 -18.43
N HIS A 212 1.64 6.91 -19.36
CA HIS A 212 2.06 8.27 -19.08
C HIS A 212 1.08 9.00 -18.17
N GLY A 213 -0.21 9.04 -18.52
CA GLY A 213 -1.31 9.62 -17.75
C GLY A 213 -1.46 9.01 -16.36
N SER A 214 -1.01 7.76 -16.20
CA SER A 214 -0.97 7.04 -14.92
C SER A 214 0.31 7.30 -14.13
N ARG A 215 1.17 8.23 -14.58
CA ARG A 215 2.50 8.52 -14.00
C ARG A 215 3.34 7.25 -13.86
N TYR A 216 3.19 6.34 -14.82
CA TYR A 216 3.84 5.02 -14.86
C TYR A 216 3.52 4.11 -13.66
N ARG A 217 2.49 4.42 -12.86
CA ARG A 217 2.07 3.63 -11.69
C ARG A 217 1.03 2.59 -12.11
N PHE A 218 1.28 1.33 -11.77
CA PHE A 218 0.43 0.22 -12.19
C PHE A 218 -1.03 0.36 -11.74
N GLY A 219 -1.30 0.72 -10.48
CA GLY A 219 -2.70 0.87 -10.05
C GLY A 219 -3.40 2.10 -10.59
N ARG A 220 -2.69 3.22 -10.85
CA ARG A 220 -3.30 4.37 -11.55
C ARG A 220 -3.71 3.97 -12.96
N CYS A 221 -2.91 3.10 -13.60
CA CYS A 221 -3.24 2.50 -14.88
C CYS A 221 -4.51 1.65 -14.78
N ILE A 222 -4.62 0.74 -13.81
CA ILE A 222 -5.85 -0.04 -13.59
C ILE A 222 -7.07 0.85 -13.28
N GLU A 223 -6.91 1.87 -12.45
CA GLU A 223 -7.99 2.81 -12.12
C GLU A 223 -8.51 3.53 -13.38
N THR A 224 -7.59 4.06 -14.19
CA THR A 224 -7.93 4.75 -15.45
C THR A 224 -8.64 3.79 -16.41
N ILE A 225 -8.19 2.54 -16.52
CA ILE A 225 -8.87 1.49 -17.31
C ILE A 225 -10.31 1.28 -16.84
N ILE A 226 -10.52 1.10 -15.53
CA ILE A 226 -11.85 0.85 -14.96
C ILE A 226 -12.77 2.06 -15.21
N ARG A 227 -12.25 3.28 -15.09
CA ARG A 227 -13.02 4.51 -15.36
C ARG A 227 -13.39 4.63 -16.83
N ALA A 228 -12.46 4.39 -17.75
CA ALA A 228 -12.74 4.39 -19.18
C ALA A 228 -13.79 3.33 -19.58
N ILE A 229 -13.69 2.13 -19.01
CA ILE A 229 -14.70 1.08 -19.18
C ILE A 229 -16.07 1.54 -18.68
N ARG A 230 -16.12 2.21 -17.52
CA ARG A 230 -17.38 2.75 -17.00
C ARG A 230 -17.97 3.78 -17.96
N CYS A 231 -17.17 4.71 -18.49
CA CYS A 231 -17.65 5.68 -19.49
C CYS A 231 -18.25 4.96 -20.71
N ALA A 232 -17.56 3.95 -21.26
CA ALA A 232 -18.10 3.16 -22.37
C ALA A 232 -19.42 2.46 -22.05
N MET A 233 -19.56 1.93 -20.83
CA MET A 233 -20.80 1.31 -20.38
C MET A 233 -21.93 2.32 -20.21
N GLU A 234 -21.64 3.50 -19.66
CA GLU A 234 -22.60 4.58 -19.47
C GLU A 234 -23.08 5.14 -20.83
N ASP A 235 -22.19 5.18 -21.82
CA ASP A 235 -22.50 5.54 -23.21
C ASP A 235 -23.25 4.44 -23.98
N GLY A 236 -23.42 3.25 -23.38
CA GLY A 236 -24.02 2.09 -24.04
C GLY A 236 -23.20 1.55 -25.21
N ALA A 237 -21.90 1.82 -25.23
CA ALA A 237 -21.01 1.38 -26.29
C ALA A 237 -20.76 -0.13 -26.21
N GLU A 238 -20.55 -0.78 -27.36
CA GLU A 238 -20.14 -2.19 -27.44
C GLU A 238 -18.60 -2.33 -27.48
N THR A 239 -17.90 -1.23 -27.79
CA THR A 239 -16.45 -1.19 -28.00
C THR A 239 -15.84 -0.09 -27.15
N LEU A 240 -14.88 -0.44 -26.31
CA LEU A 240 -14.03 0.51 -25.63
C LEU A 240 -13.07 1.13 -26.66
N ARG A 241 -12.93 2.45 -26.61
CA ARG A 241 -12.15 3.29 -27.53
C ARG A 241 -11.39 4.38 -26.79
N VAL A 242 -10.44 5.05 -27.44
CA VAL A 242 -9.60 6.10 -26.83
C VAL A 242 -10.42 7.28 -26.28
N GLU A 243 -11.56 7.61 -26.89
CA GLU A 243 -12.44 8.70 -26.48
C GLU A 243 -13.00 8.48 -25.07
N HIS A 244 -13.24 7.22 -24.68
CA HIS A 244 -13.67 6.91 -23.32
C HIS A 244 -12.56 7.11 -22.29
N PHE A 245 -11.29 6.90 -22.69
CA PHE A 245 -10.14 7.24 -21.86
C PHE A 245 -9.96 8.76 -21.76
N GLU A 246 -10.19 9.50 -22.84
CA GLU A 246 -10.18 10.95 -22.84
C GLU A 246 -11.20 11.51 -21.84
N ILE A 247 -12.46 11.07 -21.91
CA ILE A 247 -13.52 11.50 -20.99
C ILE A 247 -13.15 11.14 -19.55
N ALA A 248 -12.79 9.88 -19.30
CA ALA A 248 -12.47 9.39 -17.96
C ALA A 248 -11.29 10.12 -17.32
N TRP A 249 -10.23 10.37 -18.10
CA TRP A 249 -9.02 11.03 -17.60
C TRP A 249 -9.24 12.53 -17.43
N GLY A 250 -9.98 13.18 -18.33
CA GLY A 250 -10.35 14.60 -18.21
C GLY A 250 -11.18 14.86 -16.95
N GLN A 251 -12.11 13.96 -16.62
CA GLN A 251 -12.86 14.02 -15.36
C GLN A 251 -11.99 13.76 -14.13
N LEU A 252 -11.06 12.79 -14.21
CA LEU A 252 -10.19 12.42 -13.09
C LEU A 252 -9.21 13.54 -12.72
N GLU A 253 -8.57 14.15 -13.71
CA GLU A 253 -7.55 15.19 -13.52
C GLU A 253 -8.15 16.61 -13.60
N ALA A 254 -9.46 16.72 -13.78
CA ALA A 254 -10.20 17.98 -13.92
C ALA A 254 -9.58 18.94 -14.95
N CYS A 255 -9.23 18.41 -16.13
CA CYS A 255 -8.55 19.16 -17.18
C CYS A 255 -9.41 19.32 -18.44
N ASP A 256 -9.08 20.32 -19.26
CA ASP A 256 -9.64 20.47 -20.60
C ASP A 256 -8.86 19.61 -21.63
N ILE A 257 -9.37 19.57 -22.86
CA ILE A 257 -8.83 18.76 -23.96
C ILE A 257 -7.38 19.10 -24.33
N THR A 258 -6.97 20.37 -24.16
CA THR A 258 -5.59 20.82 -24.47
C THR A 258 -4.57 20.34 -23.47
N ARG A 259 -5.02 19.89 -22.29
CA ARG A 259 -4.21 19.27 -21.25
C ARG A 259 -4.50 17.78 -21.06
N ASN A 260 -5.34 17.20 -21.92
CA ASN A 260 -5.71 15.79 -21.83
C ASN A 260 -4.68 14.89 -22.52
N VAL A 261 -4.07 13.99 -21.75
CA VAL A 261 -3.03 13.05 -22.26
C VAL A 261 -3.55 12.15 -23.38
N PHE A 262 -4.86 11.91 -23.47
CA PHE A 262 -5.47 11.09 -24.52
C PHE A 262 -5.88 11.90 -25.76
N ALA A 263 -6.06 13.22 -25.64
CA ALA A 263 -6.52 14.06 -26.75
C ALA A 263 -5.39 14.84 -27.44
N MET A 264 -4.36 15.24 -26.71
CA MET A 264 -3.31 16.10 -27.28
C MET A 264 -2.33 15.33 -28.17
N ASN A 265 -1.78 15.99 -29.19
CA ASN A 265 -0.80 15.36 -30.08
C ASN A 265 0.56 15.16 -29.38
N ASP A 266 1.07 16.20 -28.73
CA ASP A 266 2.38 16.18 -28.05
C ASP A 266 2.24 15.76 -26.57
N TRP A 267 1.50 14.68 -26.33
CA TRP A 267 1.28 14.15 -24.98
C TRP A 267 2.57 13.78 -24.20
N PRO A 268 3.70 13.40 -24.82
CA PRO A 268 4.91 13.10 -24.05
C PRO A 268 5.53 14.33 -23.37
N SER A 269 5.20 15.55 -23.82
CA SER A 269 5.70 16.78 -23.20
C SER A 269 4.84 17.29 -22.04
N LEU A 270 3.68 16.67 -21.80
CA LEU A 270 2.80 17.02 -20.69
C LEU A 270 3.44 16.61 -19.36
N GLU A 271 3.96 17.58 -18.62
CA GLU A 271 4.43 17.32 -17.25
C GLU A 271 3.22 17.07 -16.33
N LEU A 272 3.25 15.92 -15.66
CA LEU A 272 2.24 15.52 -14.68
C LEU A 272 2.87 15.58 -13.30
N ASP A 273 2.33 16.47 -12.45
CA ASP A 273 2.77 16.58 -11.06
C ASP A 273 2.55 15.25 -10.34
N ASP A 274 3.58 14.73 -9.68
CA ASP A 274 3.44 13.56 -8.84
C ASP A 274 2.88 14.00 -7.48
N ASP A 275 1.68 13.55 -7.11
CA ASP A 275 0.98 13.95 -5.89
C ASP A 275 1.85 13.71 -4.62
N ASP A 276 2.79 12.76 -4.70
CA ASP A 276 3.73 12.41 -3.64
C ASP A 276 5.01 13.25 -3.65
N ASP A 277 5.43 13.87 -4.76
CA ASP A 277 6.71 14.57 -4.87
C ASP A 277 6.74 15.91 -4.16
N SER A 278 5.62 16.63 -4.15
CA SER A 278 5.51 17.90 -3.40
C SER A 278 5.63 17.67 -1.88
N ALA A 279 5.05 16.58 -1.37
CA ALA A 279 5.10 16.18 0.03
C ALA A 279 6.43 15.50 0.40
N SER A 280 6.98 14.67 -0.49
CA SER A 280 8.25 13.98 -0.29
C SER A 280 9.44 14.95 -0.33
N ALA A 281 9.46 15.93 -1.24
CA ALA A 281 10.49 16.97 -1.30
C ALA A 281 10.47 17.86 -0.06
N SER A 282 9.27 18.19 0.44
CA SER A 282 9.09 18.94 1.68
C SER A 282 9.56 18.14 2.92
N ALA A 283 9.24 16.84 2.98
CA ALA A 283 9.71 15.95 4.04
C ALA A 283 11.25 15.76 3.97
N ALA A 284 11.80 15.50 2.79
CA ALA A 284 13.24 15.35 2.56
C ALA A 284 14.02 16.63 2.88
N SER A 285 13.47 17.81 2.55
CA SER A 285 14.00 19.14 2.89
C SER A 285 14.03 19.36 4.41
N MET A 286 12.93 19.04 5.11
CA MET A 286 12.89 19.09 6.58
C MET A 286 13.90 18.13 7.21
N VAL A 287 14.03 16.92 6.65
CA VAL A 287 14.99 15.89 7.07
C VAL A 287 16.43 16.37 6.90
N ALA A 288 16.77 16.95 5.75
CA ALA A 288 18.11 17.47 5.46
C ALA A 288 18.49 18.63 6.40
N LYS A 289 17.54 19.48 6.78
CA LYS A 289 17.75 20.56 7.76
C LYS A 289 18.05 20.00 9.15
N GLN A 290 17.31 18.99 9.62
CA GLN A 290 17.51 18.41 10.96
C GLN A 290 18.83 17.64 11.10
N ALA A 291 19.27 16.91 10.05
CA ALA A 291 20.56 16.23 10.04
C ALA A 291 21.74 17.22 10.16
N LYS A 292 21.64 18.39 9.51
CA LYS A 292 22.64 19.47 9.63
C LYS A 292 22.65 20.12 11.02
N THR A 293 21.50 20.21 11.69
CA THR A 293 21.41 20.75 13.05
C THR A 293 22.02 19.81 14.10
N LYS A 294 21.83 18.48 13.97
CA LYS A 294 22.46 17.49 14.86
C LYS A 294 23.99 17.46 14.73
N LYS A 295 24.53 17.59 13.51
CA LYS A 295 25.99 17.67 13.26
C LYS A 295 26.68 18.94 13.76
N ARG A 296 25.93 20.02 14.05
CA ARG A 296 26.49 21.27 14.61
C ARG A 296 26.45 21.33 16.14
N LYS A 297 25.80 20.36 16.78
CA LYS A 297 25.61 20.32 18.25
C LYS A 297 26.34 19.15 18.93
N GLY A 298 27.02 18.30 18.16
CA GLY A 298 27.95 17.28 18.66
C GLY A 298 29.35 17.60 18.18
#